data_AF-A0A444JNZ3-F1
#
_entry.id   AF-A0A444JNZ3-F1
#
_cell.length_a   1.000
_cell.length_b   1.000
_cell.length_c   1.000
_cell.angle_alpha   90.00
_cell.angle_beta   90.00
_cell.angle_gamma   90.00
#
_symmetry.space_group_name_H-M   'P 1'
#
loop_
_entity.id
_entity.type
_entity.pdbx_description
1 polymer ?
#
loop_
_entity_poly.entity_id
_entity_poly.type
_entity_poly.pdbx_seq_one_letter_code
_entity_poly.pdbx_strand_id
1 'polypeptide(L)'
;MYQNNFVDAIQSKKKIRLTYLSKEDGKKLTKTCAPMDFGPRRLAHNQSDRYHLWDFESDQRHHILSLLPERVVDMEFLADEFTPDDFISWPTNWFITRDWGKHS
;
A
#
# COMPACT_ATOMS: atom_id res chain seq x y z
N MET A 1 -12.79 0.85 -6.87
CA MET A 1 -12.53 1.53 -8.16
C MET A 1 -11.06 1.53 -8.58
N TYR A 2 -10.08 1.43 -7.66
CA TYR A 2 -8.64 1.50 -8.01
C TYR A 2 -7.89 0.17 -8.10
N GLN A 3 -8.55 -0.97 -7.85
CA GLN A 3 -7.86 -2.26 -7.66
C GLN A 3 -6.93 -2.65 -8.81
N ASN A 4 -7.39 -2.57 -10.06
CA ASN A 4 -6.56 -2.95 -11.21
C ASN A 4 -5.33 -2.04 -11.32
N ASN A 5 -5.52 -0.73 -11.33
CA ASN A 5 -4.42 0.23 -11.38
C ASN A 5 -3.45 0.09 -10.20
N PHE A 6 -3.95 -0.27 -9.02
CA PHE A 6 -3.12 -0.54 -7.85
C PHE A 6 -2.26 -1.79 -8.03
N VAL A 7 -2.83 -2.87 -8.57
CA VAL A 7 -2.08 -4.08 -8.92
C VAL A 7 -1.05 -3.79 -10.01
N ASP A 8 -1.41 -3.02 -11.02
CA ASP A 8 -0.48 -2.59 -12.07
C ASP A 8 0.69 -1.80 -11.46
N ALA A 9 0.41 -0.89 -10.52
CA ALA A 9 1.43 -0.11 -9.82
C ALA A 9 2.35 -0.95 -8.93
N ILE A 10 1.86 -2.05 -8.33
CA ILE A 10 2.71 -3.05 -7.65
C ILE A 10 3.68 -3.67 -8.67
N GLN A 11 3.16 -4.11 -9.81
CA GLN A 11 3.95 -4.79 -10.84
C GLN A 11 5.01 -3.86 -11.46
N SER A 12 4.62 -2.63 -11.78
CA SER A 12 5.49 -1.61 -12.37
C SER A 12 6.29 -0.80 -11.36
N LYS A 13 6.22 -1.15 -10.05
CA LYS A 13 6.91 -0.47 -8.95
C LYS A 13 6.68 1.05 -8.90
N LYS A 14 5.47 1.49 -9.26
CA LYS A 14 5.11 2.92 -9.29
C LYS A 14 4.65 3.39 -7.92
N LYS A 15 5.14 4.56 -7.50
CA LYS A 15 4.65 5.24 -6.30
C LYS A 15 3.23 5.75 -6.55
N ILE A 16 2.49 5.95 -5.47
CA ILE A 16 1.18 6.56 -5.50
C ILE A 16 1.11 7.71 -4.50
N ARG A 17 0.32 8.73 -4.81
CA ARG A 17 -0.13 9.72 -3.83
C ARG A 17 -1.52 9.31 -3.37
N LEU A 18 -1.61 8.88 -2.13
CA LEU A 18 -2.83 8.35 -1.53
C LEU A 18 -3.47 9.40 -0.63
N THR A 19 -4.75 9.69 -0.83
CA THR A 19 -5.57 10.41 0.14
C THR A 19 -6.55 9.46 0.83
N TYR A 20 -6.53 9.41 2.16
CA TYR A 20 -7.38 8.51 2.95
C TYR A 20 -7.90 9.17 4.23
N LEU A 21 -8.93 8.59 4.83
CA LEU A 21 -9.46 9.04 6.12
C LEU A 21 -8.66 8.43 7.29
N SER A 22 -8.17 9.27 8.21
CA SER A 22 -7.44 8.87 9.42
C SER A 22 -8.32 8.00 10.35
N LYS A 23 -7.72 7.08 11.11
CA LYS A 23 -8.45 6.24 12.06
C LYS A 23 -8.94 7.00 13.29
N GLU A 24 -8.17 8.00 13.72
CA GLU A 24 -8.37 8.69 14.99
C GLU A 24 -9.51 9.70 14.93
N ASP A 25 -9.56 10.50 13.86
CA ASP A 25 -10.48 11.63 13.75
C ASP A 25 -11.20 11.74 12.40
N GLY A 26 -10.96 10.79 11.49
CA GLY A 26 -11.60 10.78 10.17
C GLY A 26 -11.12 11.89 9.24
N LYS A 27 -10.07 12.65 9.58
CA LYS A 27 -9.51 13.67 8.69
C LYS A 27 -8.88 13.05 7.45
N LYS A 28 -8.91 13.80 6.35
CA LYS A 28 -8.20 13.44 5.12
C LYS A 28 -6.70 13.67 5.32
N LEU A 29 -5.92 12.63 5.07
CA LEU A 29 -4.46 12.66 5.04
C LEU A 29 -4.01 12.29 3.64
N THR A 30 -3.03 13.01 3.11
CA THR A 30 -2.39 12.71 1.82
C THR A 30 -0.95 12.31 2.04
N LYS A 31 -0.54 11.18 1.46
CA LYS A 31 0.79 10.59 1.67
C LYS A 31 1.33 10.00 0.36
N THR A 32 2.63 10.13 0.15
CA THR A 32 3.35 9.42 -0.91
C THR A 32 3.68 8.02 -0.42
N CYS A 33 3.24 7.00 -1.15
CA CYS A 33 3.36 5.61 -0.74
C CYS A 33 3.91 4.70 -1.84
N ALA A 34 4.52 3.59 -1.44
CA ALA A 34 4.69 2.43 -2.31
C ALA A 34 3.51 1.47 -2.13
N PRO A 35 2.75 1.12 -3.19
CA PRO A 35 1.77 0.06 -3.14
C PRO A 35 2.50 -1.28 -2.90
N MET A 36 2.18 -1.94 -1.79
CA MET A 36 2.84 -3.18 -1.40
C MET A 36 2.05 -4.39 -1.85
N ASP A 37 0.78 -4.50 -1.47
CA ASP A 37 0.00 -5.71 -1.71
C ASP A 37 -1.50 -5.40 -1.70
N PHE A 38 -2.30 -6.29 -2.30
CA PHE A 38 -3.75 -6.22 -2.25
C PHE A 38 -4.32 -7.55 -1.79
N GLY A 39 -5.01 -7.54 -0.66
CA GLY A 39 -5.60 -8.76 -0.09
C GLY A 39 -5.99 -8.60 1.37
N PRO A 40 -6.55 -9.66 1.99
CA PRO A 40 -6.97 -9.61 3.38
C PRO A 40 -5.77 -9.57 4.32
N ARG A 41 -6.00 -9.17 5.58
CA ARG A 41 -4.99 -9.39 6.62
C ARG A 41 -5.21 -10.78 7.20
N ARG A 42 -4.27 -11.71 6.98
CA ARG A 42 -4.39 -13.14 7.35
C ARG A 42 -4.93 -13.39 8.77
N LEU A 43 -4.45 -12.62 9.75
CA LEU A 43 -4.82 -12.76 11.16
C LEU A 43 -6.00 -11.87 11.61
N ALA A 44 -6.60 -11.08 10.72
CA ALA A 44 -7.72 -10.22 11.09
C ALA A 44 -9.03 -11.00 11.08
N HIS A 45 -9.95 -10.66 11.98
CA HIS A 45 -11.30 -11.23 11.92
C HIS A 45 -12.03 -10.82 10.63
N ASN A 46 -11.84 -9.57 10.21
CA ASN A 46 -12.35 -9.06 8.94
C ASN A 46 -11.37 -9.41 7.80
N GLN A 47 -11.79 -10.36 6.95
CA GLN A 47 -11.09 -10.87 5.77
C GLN A 47 -11.42 -10.10 4.48
N SER A 48 -11.95 -8.87 4.57
CA SER A 48 -12.09 -8.00 3.40
C SER A 48 -10.72 -7.57 2.89
N ASP A 49 -10.60 -7.44 1.57
CA ASP A 49 -9.39 -7.00 0.90
C ASP A 49 -9.02 -5.56 1.30
N ARG A 50 -7.71 -5.31 1.35
CA ARG A 50 -7.13 -4.04 1.75
C ARG A 50 -6.02 -3.65 0.80
N TYR A 51 -5.86 -2.34 0.63
CA TYR A 51 -4.65 -1.76 0.07
C TYR A 51 -3.60 -1.74 1.18
N HIS A 52 -2.52 -2.51 1.01
CA HIS A 52 -1.35 -2.46 1.89
C HIS A 52 -0.29 -1.61 1.22
N LEU A 53 0.22 -0.60 1.92
CA LEU A 53 1.16 0.37 1.38
C LEU A 53 2.27 0.69 2.39
N TRP A 54 3.41 1.12 1.87
CA TRP A 54 4.48 1.73 2.65
C TRP A 54 4.38 3.25 2.55
N ASP A 55 4.26 3.94 3.68
CA ASP A 55 4.27 5.40 3.80
C ASP A 55 5.72 5.92 3.94
N PHE A 56 6.17 6.66 2.93
CA PHE A 56 7.51 7.27 2.92
C PHE A 56 7.62 8.48 3.85
N GLU A 57 6.51 9.04 4.31
CA GLU A 57 6.44 10.28 5.10
C GLU A 57 5.95 10.01 6.54
N SER A 58 6.03 8.76 7.02
CA SER A 58 5.71 8.44 8.41
C SER A 58 6.92 8.66 9.29
N ASP A 59 6.81 9.56 10.26
CA ASP A 59 7.84 9.80 11.29
C ASP A 59 7.75 8.77 12.44
N GLN A 60 6.69 7.94 12.43
CA GLN A 60 6.41 6.94 13.45
C GLN A 60 7.00 5.58 13.09
N ARG A 61 7.15 4.70 14.10
CA ARG A 61 7.65 3.32 13.97
C ARG A 61 6.89 2.44 12.95
N HIS A 62 5.69 2.84 12.51
CA HIS A 62 4.82 2.04 11.65
C HIS A 62 4.56 2.74 10.32
N HIS A 63 5.40 2.48 9.33
CA HIS A 63 5.24 2.99 7.97
C HIS A 63 4.19 2.21 7.15
N ILE A 64 3.71 1.05 7.62
CA ILE A 64 2.76 0.25 6.85
C ILE A 64 1.32 0.75 7.07
N LEU A 65 0.69 1.19 5.98
CA LEU A 65 -0.73 1.50 5.90
C LEU A 65 -1.50 0.27 5.38
N SER A 66 -2.60 -0.07 6.03
CA SER A 66 -3.50 -1.15 5.59
C SER A 66 -4.94 -0.67 5.65
N LEU A 67 -5.50 -0.35 4.48
CA LEU A 67 -6.74 0.40 4.35
C LEU A 67 -7.80 -0.39 3.59
N LEU A 68 -9.01 -0.42 4.15
CA LEU A 68 -10.17 -0.89 3.41
C LEU A 68 -10.50 0.09 2.28
N PRO A 69 -11.10 -0.38 1.17
CA PRO A 69 -11.47 0.48 0.04
C PRO A 69 -12.32 1.69 0.44
N GLU A 70 -13.23 1.55 1.42
CA GLU A 70 -14.13 2.63 1.82
C GLU A 70 -13.41 3.78 2.56
N ARG A 71 -12.16 3.55 2.99
CA ARG A 71 -11.34 4.58 3.65
C ARG A 71 -10.47 5.37 2.68
N VAL A 72 -10.35 4.89 1.44
CA VAL A 72 -9.61 5.58 0.38
C VAL A 72 -10.51 6.66 -0.20
N VAL A 73 -10.00 7.90 -0.19
CA VAL A 73 -10.69 9.06 -0.78
C VAL A 73 -10.21 9.25 -2.21
N ASP A 74 -8.90 9.20 -2.43
CA ASP A 74 -8.29 9.38 -3.74
C ASP A 74 -6.97 8.62 -3.86
N MET A 75 -6.59 8.26 -5.08
CA MET A 75 -5.38 7.53 -5.39
C MET A 75 -4.83 7.97 -6.75
N GLU A 76 -3.76 8.76 -6.71
CA GLU A 76 -3.04 9.23 -7.89
C GLU A 76 -1.80 8.36 -8.12
N PHE A 77 -1.66 7.84 -9.35
CA PHE A 77 -0.52 7.01 -9.76
C PHE A 77 0.59 7.91 -10.32
N LEU A 78 1.75 7.88 -9.67
CA LEU A 78 2.86 8.78 -9.98
C LEU A 78 3.78 8.16 -11.04
N ALA A 79 4.54 9.01 -11.74
CA ALA A 79 5.59 8.56 -12.65
C ALA A 79 6.80 7.97 -11.92
N ASP A 80 7.03 8.42 -10.68
CA ASP A 80 8.14 7.99 -9.83
C ASP A 80 8.02 6.51 -9.45
N GLU A 81 9.18 5.86 -9.33
CA GLU A 81 9.29 4.46 -8.93
C GLU A 81 9.79 4.33 -7.49
N PHE A 82 9.51 3.19 -6.88
CA PHE A 82 10.11 2.77 -5.60
C PHE A 82 11.01 1.56 -5.79
N THR A 83 11.98 1.38 -4.90
CA THR A 83 12.78 0.16 -4.85
C THR A 83 12.29 -0.69 -3.68
N PRO A 84 11.93 -1.97 -3.87
CA PRO A 84 11.46 -2.83 -2.78
C PRO A 84 12.46 -2.95 -1.61
N ASP A 85 13.77 -2.88 -1.89
CA ASP A 85 14.83 -2.86 -0.87
C ASP A 85 14.80 -1.60 0.02
N ASP A 86 14.11 -0.53 -0.38
CA ASP A 86 13.98 0.70 0.43
C ASP A 86 13.21 0.44 1.73
N PHE A 87 12.35 -0.59 1.75
CA PHE A 87 11.48 -0.84 2.89
C PHE A 87 11.26 -2.31 3.25
N ILE A 88 11.59 -3.28 2.40
CA ILE A 88 11.45 -4.70 2.73
C ILE A 88 12.73 -5.23 3.36
N SER A 89 12.65 -5.54 4.66
CA SER A 89 13.73 -6.17 5.43
C SER A 89 13.32 -7.52 6.05
N TRP A 90 12.15 -8.03 5.70
CA TRP A 90 11.54 -9.24 6.28
C TRP A 90 11.09 -10.23 5.19
N PRO A 91 10.88 -11.52 5.53
CA PRO A 91 10.33 -12.50 4.59
C PRO A 91 8.90 -12.17 4.16
N THR A 92 8.66 -12.17 2.86
CA THR A 92 7.38 -11.76 2.27
C THR A 92 6.45 -12.95 2.04
N ASN A 93 5.14 -12.71 2.12
CA ASN A 93 4.10 -13.70 1.80
C ASN A 93 2.89 -13.00 1.20
N TRP A 94 3.11 -12.50 0.00
CA TRP A 94 2.20 -11.63 -0.72
C TRP A 94 0.96 -12.35 -1.24
N PHE A 95 -0.14 -11.61 -1.40
CA PHE A 95 -1.35 -12.10 -2.05
C PHE A 95 -1.29 -11.98 -3.57
N ILE A 96 -0.80 -10.84 -4.06
CA ILE A 96 -0.64 -10.62 -5.51
C ILE A 96 0.73 -11.10 -5.98
N THR A 97 0.80 -11.88 -7.06
CA THR A 97 2.08 -12.27 -7.66
C THR A 97 2.78 -11.05 -8.27
N ARG A 98 4.11 -10.95 -8.10
CA ARG A 98 4.95 -9.85 -8.60
C ARG A 98 6.36 -10.33 -8.92
N ASP A 99 7.13 -9.51 -9.64
CA ASP A 99 8.55 -9.75 -9.91
C ASP A 99 9.43 -8.65 -9.29
N TRP A 100 9.62 -8.76 -7.98
CA TRP A 100 10.49 -7.89 -7.20
C TRP A 100 11.82 -8.56 -6.88
N GLY A 101 12.20 -9.59 -7.65
CA GLY A 101 13.38 -10.40 -7.39
C GLY A 101 13.24 -11.21 -6.10
N LYS A 102 14.21 -11.08 -5.18
CA LYS A 102 14.24 -11.80 -3.89
C LYS A 102 13.05 -11.48 -2.97
N HIS A 103 12.31 -10.41 -3.26
CA HIS A 103 11.14 -9.95 -2.50
C HIS A 103 9.81 -10.31 -3.16
N SER A 104 9.80 -11.25 -4.12
CA SER A 104 8.59 -11.69 -4.81
C SER A 104 7.72 -12.63 -3.99
#